data_AF-A0A0D9W4U7-F1
#
_entry.id   AF-A0A0D9W4U7-F1
#
_cell.length_a   1.000
_cell.length_b   1.000
_cell.length_c   1.000
_cell.angle_alpha   90.00
_cell.angle_beta   90.00
_cell.angle_gamma   90.00
#
_symmetry.space_group_name_H-M   'P 1'
#
loop_
_entity.id
_entity.type
_entity.pdbx_description
1 polymer ?
#
loop_
_entity_poly.entity_id
_entity_poly.type
_entity_poly.pdbx_seq_one_letter_code
_entity_poly.pdbx_strand_id
1 'polypeptide(L)'
;MGRRKESTTSMRLPPQHQGLEVKIPSFFRCPISLDVMRSPVSLCTGVTYDRASIQRWLDSGNTTCPATMLPLPSTDLVPNLTLRSLIAHWSNSAASSCSPLSCSGVNSGGVSPAALVRQVAAEDGDPASALRELAAYLSDDDVDEFEKNALVGAAGGAAETVAAVLRRKGEKEVGVEGAEAAVRVLAAIVAMDGVEEGNKRRVAAGLAVDGAASAASLARVMGGGSGLEARVDAARLVEFLLGNVGEDEAREAVAESPELVAELVHLVGAVDEKGNLDASASGCSPAARQMASELLKMFKVNAKSCLAGYDSKTTHIMPF
;
A
#
# COMPACT_ATOMS: atom_id res chain seq x y z
N MET A 1 -33.66 22.07 76.46
CA MET A 1 -34.33 20.79 76.15
C MET A 1 -35.05 20.93 74.82
N GLY A 2 -35.06 19.88 73.98
CA GLY A 2 -36.15 19.65 73.01
C GLY A 2 -35.79 19.65 71.52
N ARG A 3 -35.72 18.44 70.91
CA ARG A 3 -35.81 18.20 69.44
C ARG A 3 -37.18 18.71 68.92
N ARG A 4 -37.48 18.94 67.63
CA ARG A 4 -37.37 18.14 66.37
C ARG A 4 -37.96 19.04 65.24
N LYS A 5 -37.90 18.82 63.91
CA LYS A 5 -37.48 17.70 63.02
C LYS A 5 -36.71 18.30 61.81
N GLU A 6 -36.16 17.45 60.94
CA GLU A 6 -35.82 17.82 59.55
C GLU A 6 -37.05 17.78 58.61
N SER A 7 -36.90 18.40 57.42
CA SER A 7 -37.76 18.17 56.25
C SER A 7 -36.89 18.11 54.99
N THR A 8 -36.70 16.91 54.45
CA THR A 8 -35.86 16.61 53.29
C THR A 8 -36.56 17.03 52.00
N THR A 9 -35.94 17.88 51.18
CA THR A 9 -36.33 18.09 49.77
C THR A 9 -35.12 17.88 48.88
N SER A 10 -35.22 16.90 47.98
CA SER A 10 -34.18 16.57 47.01
C SER A 10 -34.14 17.62 45.89
N MET A 11 -33.02 18.32 45.76
CA MET A 11 -32.69 19.09 44.55
C MET A 11 -31.74 18.27 43.70
N ARG A 12 -32.24 17.66 42.62
CA ARG A 12 -31.37 17.13 41.56
C ARG A 12 -30.69 18.30 40.86
N LEU A 13 -29.36 18.31 40.87
CA LEU A 13 -28.58 19.12 39.93
C LEU A 13 -28.72 18.54 38.51
N PRO A 14 -28.77 19.37 37.46
CA PRO A 14 -28.77 18.87 36.08
C PRO A 14 -27.41 18.24 35.74
N PRO A 15 -27.37 17.23 34.85
CA PRO A 15 -26.12 16.60 34.45
C PRO A 15 -25.29 17.56 33.59
N GLN A 16 -24.19 18.07 34.15
CA GLN A 16 -23.21 18.86 33.42
C GLN A 16 -22.28 17.96 32.60
N HIS A 17 -22.82 17.30 31.57
CA HIS A 17 -22.01 16.77 30.48
C HIS A 17 -21.57 17.92 29.57
N GLN A 18 -20.58 18.70 30.01
CA GLN A 18 -19.80 19.55 29.11
C GLN A 18 -18.91 18.63 28.25
N GLY A 19 -19.49 18.10 27.18
CA GLY A 19 -18.70 17.53 26.10
C GLY A 19 -17.83 18.62 25.49
N LEU A 20 -16.53 18.37 25.36
CA LEU A 20 -15.59 19.23 24.66
C LEU A 20 -15.88 19.14 23.15
N GLU A 21 -16.88 19.90 22.69
CA GLU A 21 -17.23 19.98 21.28
C GLU A 21 -16.10 20.71 20.53
N VAL A 22 -15.25 19.94 19.83
CA VAL A 22 -14.25 20.47 18.92
C VAL A 22 -14.98 21.11 17.74
N LYS A 23 -15.26 22.41 17.86
CA LYS A 23 -16.03 23.18 16.88
C LYS A 23 -15.26 23.29 15.56
N ILE A 24 -15.56 22.36 14.65
CA ILE A 24 -14.99 22.29 13.30
C ILE A 24 -15.20 23.62 12.57
N PRO A 25 -14.14 24.32 12.16
CA PRO A 25 -14.25 25.56 11.39
C PRO A 25 -15.04 25.35 10.09
N SER A 26 -15.99 26.24 9.80
CA SER A 26 -16.91 26.10 8.66
C SER A 26 -16.20 26.04 7.31
N PHE A 27 -15.07 26.75 7.17
CA PHE A 27 -14.25 26.76 5.95
C PHE A 27 -13.46 25.47 5.70
N PHE A 28 -13.47 24.51 6.63
CA PHE A 28 -12.96 23.15 6.40
C PHE A 28 -14.04 22.18 5.94
N ARG A 29 -15.31 22.56 5.96
CA ARG A 29 -16.43 21.70 5.55
C ARG A 29 -16.75 21.84 4.07
N CYS A 30 -17.00 20.72 3.41
CA CYS A 30 -17.47 20.68 2.03
C CYS A 30 -18.90 21.27 1.94
N PRO A 31 -19.19 22.21 1.01
CA PRO A 31 -20.55 22.74 0.87
C PRO A 31 -21.62 21.71 0.44
N ILE A 32 -21.22 20.54 -0.07
CA ILE A 32 -22.13 19.47 -0.52
C ILE A 32 -22.42 18.50 0.64
N SER A 33 -21.39 17.85 1.20
CA SER A 33 -21.55 16.83 2.25
C SER A 33 -21.66 17.41 3.66
N LEU A 34 -21.24 18.67 3.87
CA LEU A 34 -21.08 19.33 5.17
C LEU A 34 -19.99 18.71 6.08
N ASP A 35 -19.35 17.63 5.65
CA ASP A 35 -18.21 16.99 6.32
C ASP A 35 -16.90 17.73 6.07
N VAL A 36 -15.87 17.45 6.89
CA VAL A 36 -14.51 17.97 6.67
C VAL A 36 -13.96 17.44 5.34
N MET A 37 -13.44 18.34 4.51
CA MET A 37 -12.83 17.99 3.22
C MET A 37 -11.54 17.18 3.44
N ARG A 38 -11.47 15.98 2.86
CA ARG A 38 -10.23 15.17 2.82
C ARG A 38 -9.36 15.60 1.64
N SER A 39 -10.00 15.81 0.50
CA SER A 39 -9.38 16.21 -0.76
C SER A 39 -9.96 17.53 -1.26
N PRO A 40 -9.59 18.68 -0.67
CA PRO A 40 -10.15 19.97 -1.05
C PRO A 40 -9.72 20.36 -2.48
N VAL A 41 -10.68 20.47 -3.38
CA VAL A 41 -10.52 20.90 -4.78
C VAL A 41 -11.42 22.09 -5.08
N SER A 42 -10.91 23.07 -5.82
CA SER A 42 -11.64 24.29 -6.21
C SER A 42 -12.14 24.20 -7.63
N LEU A 43 -13.40 24.60 -7.84
CA LEU A 43 -13.94 24.89 -9.17
C LEU A 43 -13.40 26.24 -9.68
N CYS A 44 -13.55 26.50 -10.97
CA CYS A 44 -13.26 27.80 -11.59
C CYS A 44 -14.01 28.99 -10.96
N THR A 45 -15.09 28.75 -10.19
CA THR A 45 -15.80 29.77 -9.40
C THR A 45 -15.09 30.15 -8.08
N GLY A 46 -13.93 29.55 -7.79
CA GLY A 46 -13.17 29.79 -6.55
C GLY A 46 -13.74 29.11 -5.29
N VAL A 47 -14.82 28.33 -5.41
CA VAL A 47 -15.41 27.58 -4.29
C VAL A 47 -14.73 26.22 -4.19
N THR A 48 -14.29 25.86 -2.97
CA THR A 48 -13.65 24.58 -2.67
C THR A 48 -14.65 23.56 -2.12
N TYR A 49 -14.51 22.32 -2.56
CA TYR A 49 -15.31 21.15 -2.19
C TYR A 49 -14.40 19.98 -1.87
N ASP A 50 -14.93 18.94 -1.22
CA ASP A 50 -14.28 17.64 -1.20
C ASP A 50 -14.40 16.96 -2.58
N ARG A 51 -13.28 16.44 -3.11
CA ARG A 51 -13.18 15.82 -4.44
C ARG A 51 -14.26 14.78 -4.70
N ALA A 52 -14.43 13.81 -3.81
CA ALA A 52 -15.40 12.73 -4.01
C ALA A 52 -16.84 13.26 -4.03
N SER A 53 -17.11 14.38 -3.36
CA SER A 53 -18.43 15.02 -3.31
C SER A 53 -18.74 15.83 -4.57
N ILE A 54 -17.78 16.62 -5.08
CA ILE A 54 -17.99 17.39 -6.31
C ILE A 54 -17.92 16.51 -7.57
N GLN A 55 -17.09 15.47 -7.58
CA GLN A 55 -17.01 14.52 -8.70
C GLN A 55 -18.37 13.84 -8.91
N ARG A 56 -18.96 13.25 -7.85
CA ARG A 56 -20.32 12.67 -7.90
C ARG A 56 -21.40 13.65 -8.39
N TRP A 57 -21.28 14.94 -8.07
CA TRP A 57 -22.19 15.97 -8.57
C TRP A 57 -22.07 16.17 -10.07
N LEU A 58 -20.84 16.27 -10.58
CA LEU A 58 -20.54 16.41 -12.01
C LEU A 58 -20.91 15.15 -12.81
N ASP A 59 -20.58 13.96 -12.30
CA ASP A 59 -20.90 12.66 -12.90
C ASP A 59 -22.41 12.41 -13.01
N SER A 60 -23.20 13.02 -12.13
CA SER A 60 -24.67 13.04 -12.19
C SER A 60 -25.22 13.95 -13.32
N GLY A 61 -24.36 14.52 -14.16
CA GLY A 61 -24.72 15.38 -15.29
C GLY A 61 -24.96 16.85 -14.95
N ASN A 62 -24.65 17.28 -13.72
CA ASN A 62 -24.85 18.68 -13.31
C ASN A 62 -23.74 19.59 -13.85
N THR A 63 -24.13 20.66 -14.53
CA THR A 63 -23.22 21.66 -15.12
C THR A 63 -23.21 23.00 -14.37
N THR A 64 -23.68 23.01 -13.11
CA THR A 64 -23.75 24.19 -12.25
C THR A 64 -22.91 24.02 -10.98
N CYS A 65 -22.42 25.12 -10.43
CA CYS A 65 -21.68 25.15 -9.17
C CYS A 65 -22.66 24.98 -7.99
N PRO A 66 -22.53 23.94 -7.14
CA PRO A 66 -23.50 23.66 -6.07
C PRO A 66 -23.76 24.83 -5.10
N ALA A 67 -22.71 25.59 -4.75
CA ALA A 67 -22.81 26.68 -3.77
C ALA A 67 -23.33 28.00 -4.35
N THR A 68 -23.09 28.29 -5.65
CA THR A 68 -23.48 29.56 -6.27
C THR A 68 -24.68 29.43 -7.22
N MET A 69 -25.07 28.20 -7.59
CA MET A 69 -26.07 27.87 -8.60
C MET A 69 -25.79 28.46 -10.00
N LEU A 70 -24.58 28.96 -10.25
CA LEU A 70 -24.17 29.48 -11.55
C LEU A 70 -23.69 28.36 -12.47
N PRO A 71 -23.92 28.44 -13.80
CA PRO A 71 -23.31 27.54 -14.78
C PRO A 71 -21.78 27.53 -14.67
N LEU A 72 -21.18 26.35 -14.83
CA LEU A 72 -19.74 26.14 -14.83
C LEU A 72 -19.18 26.32 -16.25
N PRO A 73 -18.30 27.31 -16.51
CA PRO A 73 -17.61 27.42 -17.80
C PRO A 73 -16.63 26.27 -18.07
N SER A 74 -16.12 25.64 -17.01
CA SER A 74 -15.34 24.40 -17.06
C SER A 74 -15.61 23.55 -15.82
N THR A 75 -15.49 22.24 -15.98
CA THR A 75 -15.55 21.23 -14.91
C THR A 75 -14.19 20.90 -14.30
N ASP A 76 -13.12 21.61 -14.69
CA ASP A 76 -11.76 21.39 -14.17
C ASP A 76 -11.70 21.56 -12.64
N LEU A 77 -11.12 20.57 -11.96
CA LEU A 77 -10.94 20.55 -10.51
C LEU A 77 -9.48 20.90 -10.16
N VAL A 78 -9.26 22.07 -9.58
CA VAL A 78 -7.92 22.54 -9.18
C VAL A 78 -7.65 22.19 -7.70
N PRO A 79 -6.63 21.37 -7.36
CA PRO A 79 -6.34 21.03 -5.96
C PRO A 79 -6.02 22.24 -5.09
N ASN A 80 -6.71 22.39 -3.96
CA ASN A 80 -6.46 23.43 -2.97
C ASN A 80 -5.51 22.92 -1.87
N LEU A 81 -4.24 22.73 -2.24
CA LEU A 81 -3.20 22.16 -1.37
C LEU A 81 -2.99 22.99 -0.08
N THR A 82 -3.17 24.31 -0.15
CA THR A 82 -3.09 25.20 1.03
C THR A 82 -4.18 24.88 2.04
N LEU A 83 -5.43 24.75 1.61
CA LEU A 83 -6.53 24.39 2.52
C LEU A 83 -6.36 22.97 3.06
N ARG A 84 -5.85 22.04 2.25
CA ARG A 84 -5.52 20.68 2.69
C ARG A 84 -4.52 20.67 3.85
N SER A 85 -3.41 21.40 3.71
CA SER A 85 -2.39 21.53 4.76
C SER A 85 -2.95 22.17 6.03
N LEU A 86 -3.85 23.15 5.91
CA LEU A 86 -4.52 23.78 7.05
C LEU A 86 -5.46 22.82 7.79
N ILE A 87 -6.25 22.02 7.05
CA ILE A 87 -7.12 20.98 7.62
C ILE A 87 -6.29 19.94 8.37
N ALA A 88 -5.22 19.42 7.75
CA ALA A 88 -4.33 18.43 8.35
C ALA A 88 -3.60 18.96 9.60
N HIS A 89 -3.19 20.23 9.60
CA HIS A 89 -2.61 20.85 10.78
C HIS A 89 -3.63 20.97 11.92
N TRP A 90 -4.85 21.45 11.61
CA TRP A 90 -5.93 21.57 12.58
C TRP A 90 -6.35 20.23 13.18
N SER A 91 -6.48 19.16 12.39
CA SER A 91 -6.82 17.83 12.92
C SER A 91 -5.75 17.30 13.88
N ASN A 92 -4.47 17.52 13.57
CA ASN A 92 -3.36 17.12 14.42
C ASN A 92 -3.30 17.93 15.72
N SER A 93 -3.56 19.24 15.67
CA SER A 93 -3.69 20.07 16.88
C SER A 93 -4.89 19.69 17.74
N ALA A 94 -6.04 19.34 17.12
CA ALA A 94 -7.23 18.88 17.83
C ALA A 94 -6.98 17.56 18.56
N ALA A 95 -6.31 16.59 17.90
CA ALA A 95 -5.90 15.33 18.53
C ALA A 95 -4.90 15.54 19.69
N SER A 96 -4.00 16.52 19.58
CA SER A 96 -2.97 16.82 20.59
C SER A 96 -3.49 17.47 21.88
N SER A 97 -4.76 17.90 21.91
CA SER A 97 -5.39 18.51 23.08
C SER A 97 -5.98 17.49 24.07
N CYS A 98 -6.01 16.20 23.71
CA CYS A 98 -6.31 15.10 24.62
C CYS A 98 -5.01 14.42 25.10
N SER A 99 -4.66 14.61 26.38
CA SER A 99 -3.55 13.87 26.99
C SER A 99 -3.80 12.35 27.01
N PRO A 100 -2.77 11.51 26.81
CA PRO A 100 -2.94 10.06 26.67
C PRO A 100 -3.08 9.37 28.03
N LEU A 101 -4.30 9.33 28.56
CA LEU A 101 -4.65 8.44 29.66
C LEU A 101 -5.87 7.59 29.29
N SER A 102 -5.58 6.35 28.90
CA SER A 102 -6.45 5.17 28.85
C SER A 102 -7.93 5.40 28.51
N CYS A 103 -8.26 5.30 27.22
CA CYS A 103 -9.62 4.99 26.79
C CYS A 103 -9.64 3.72 25.93
N SER A 104 -9.76 2.57 26.60
CA SER A 104 -10.32 1.36 25.98
C SER A 104 -11.82 1.57 25.72
N GLY A 105 -12.13 2.43 24.76
CA GLY A 105 -13.48 2.69 24.27
C GLY A 105 -13.74 1.86 23.02
N VAL A 106 -14.69 0.92 23.10
CA VAL A 106 -15.11 0.11 21.96
C VAL A 106 -15.91 0.97 20.97
N ASN A 107 -15.20 1.61 20.05
CA ASN A 107 -15.75 2.12 18.81
C ASN A 107 -15.23 1.25 17.65
N SER A 108 -16.10 0.92 16.70
CA SER A 108 -15.80 0.04 15.56
C SER A 108 -14.95 0.72 14.46
N GLY A 109 -13.88 1.43 14.83
CA GLY A 109 -12.96 2.13 13.93
C GLY A 109 -11.60 1.44 13.86
N GLY A 110 -11.10 1.22 12.64
CA GLY A 110 -9.85 0.48 12.40
C GLY A 110 -8.58 1.14 12.96
N VAL A 111 -7.49 0.37 12.95
CA VAL A 111 -6.18 0.86 13.39
C VAL A 111 -5.68 1.88 12.37
N SER A 112 -5.07 2.99 12.81
CA SER A 112 -4.57 3.98 11.84
C SER A 112 -3.45 3.39 10.99
N PRO A 113 -3.37 3.69 9.68
CA PRO A 113 -2.39 3.04 8.80
C PRO A 113 -0.94 3.34 9.22
N ALA A 114 -0.68 4.53 9.78
CA ALA A 114 0.61 4.87 10.38
C ALA A 114 0.92 4.12 11.70
N ALA A 115 -0.08 3.54 12.38
CA ALA A 115 0.15 2.59 13.47
C ALA A 115 0.48 1.18 12.95
N LEU A 116 -0.16 0.74 11.86
CA LEU A 116 0.16 -0.52 11.20
C LEU A 116 1.61 -0.55 10.67
N VAL A 117 2.07 0.53 10.00
CA VAL A 117 3.48 0.65 9.57
C VAL A 117 4.43 0.54 10.76
N ARG A 118 4.13 1.20 11.90
CA ARG A 118 4.95 1.09 13.11
C ARG A 118 4.93 -0.30 13.74
N GLN A 119 3.80 -1.01 13.69
CA GLN A 119 3.70 -2.40 14.14
C GLN A 119 4.56 -3.33 13.27
N VAL A 120 4.53 -3.16 11.94
CA VAL A 120 5.42 -3.90 11.03
C VAL A 120 6.89 -3.59 11.30
N ALA A 121 7.22 -2.32 11.59
CA ALA A 121 8.57 -1.86 11.90
C ALA A 121 9.11 -2.33 13.26
N ALA A 122 8.25 -2.65 14.23
CA ALA A 122 8.66 -3.06 15.58
C ALA A 122 9.37 -4.43 15.62
N GLU A 123 9.19 -5.26 14.59
CA GLU A 123 9.71 -6.64 14.49
C GLU A 123 9.18 -7.62 15.56
N ASP A 124 8.25 -7.16 16.40
CA ASP A 124 7.58 -7.96 17.44
C ASP A 124 6.43 -8.78 16.85
N GLY A 125 6.67 -10.08 16.62
CA GLY A 125 5.66 -11.04 16.18
C GLY A 125 5.41 -11.06 14.66
N ASP A 126 4.31 -11.70 14.25
CA ASP A 126 3.97 -11.88 12.84
C ASP A 126 3.37 -10.59 12.22
N PRO A 127 4.02 -9.98 11.21
CA PRO A 127 3.51 -8.78 10.56
C PRO A 127 2.35 -9.04 9.58
N ALA A 128 2.02 -10.30 9.24
CA ALA A 128 1.05 -10.61 8.18
C ALA A 128 -0.32 -9.96 8.39
N SER A 129 -0.79 -9.85 9.64
CA SER A 129 -2.03 -9.17 9.99
C SER A 129 -2.03 -7.68 9.61
N ALA A 130 -1.05 -6.92 10.10
CA ALA A 130 -0.91 -5.49 9.81
C ALA A 130 -0.62 -5.23 8.32
N LEU A 131 0.14 -6.11 7.65
CA LEU A 131 0.38 -6.04 6.21
C LEU A 131 -0.89 -6.26 5.38
N ARG A 132 -1.77 -7.19 5.78
CA ARG A 132 -3.06 -7.40 5.12
C ARG A 132 -3.99 -6.18 5.26
N GLU A 133 -4.02 -5.54 6.43
CA GLU A 133 -4.80 -4.30 6.66
C GLU A 133 -4.21 -3.10 5.91
N LEU A 134 -2.88 -3.00 5.80
CA LEU A 134 -2.21 -2.00 4.94
C LEU A 134 -2.51 -2.19 3.45
N ALA A 135 -2.53 -3.43 2.96
CA ALA A 135 -2.90 -3.72 1.57
C ALA A 135 -4.36 -3.31 1.29
N ALA A 136 -5.28 -3.58 2.23
CA ALA A 136 -6.67 -3.14 2.12
C ALA A 136 -6.79 -1.61 2.07
N TYR A 137 -6.10 -0.88 2.95
CA TYR A 137 -6.10 0.60 2.96
C TYR A 137 -5.56 1.22 1.66
N LEU A 138 -4.52 0.62 1.06
CA LEU A 138 -3.99 1.09 -0.23
C LEU A 138 -4.96 0.81 -1.39
N SER A 139 -5.66 -0.32 -1.36
CA SER A 139 -6.66 -0.71 -2.37
C SER A 139 -8.03 -0.05 -2.20
N ASP A 140 -8.26 0.73 -1.13
CA ASP A 140 -9.54 1.37 -0.85
C ASP A 140 -9.74 2.64 -1.70
N ASP A 141 -10.70 2.64 -2.62
CA ASP A 141 -10.99 3.77 -3.51
C ASP A 141 -11.53 5.03 -2.78
N ASP A 142 -12.06 4.89 -1.56
CA ASP A 142 -12.52 6.03 -0.74
C ASP A 142 -11.36 6.75 -0.01
N VAL A 143 -10.15 6.19 -0.06
CA VAL A 143 -8.92 6.78 0.51
C VAL A 143 -8.22 7.63 -0.54
N ASP A 144 -7.98 8.91 -0.23
CA ASP A 144 -7.38 9.85 -1.16
C ASP A 144 -5.89 9.54 -1.45
N GLU A 145 -5.50 9.67 -2.71
CA GLU A 145 -4.16 9.37 -3.23
C GLU A 145 -3.02 10.06 -2.45
N PHE A 146 -3.21 11.28 -1.96
CA PHE A 146 -2.18 11.97 -1.17
C PHE A 146 -2.06 11.40 0.25
N GLU A 147 -3.13 10.83 0.85
CA GLU A 147 -3.00 10.11 2.13
C GLU A 147 -2.18 8.83 1.92
N LYS A 148 -2.44 8.11 0.82
CA LYS A 148 -1.62 6.95 0.39
C LYS A 148 -0.17 7.36 0.14
N ASN A 149 0.08 8.44 -0.60
CA ASN A 149 1.44 8.96 -0.84
C ASN A 149 2.14 9.43 0.44
N ALA A 150 1.44 10.07 1.38
CA ALA A 150 2.02 10.47 2.65
C ALA A 150 2.41 9.25 3.50
N LEU A 151 1.58 8.21 3.52
CA LEU A 151 1.88 6.94 4.21
C LEU A 151 3.08 6.20 3.59
N VAL A 152 3.15 6.16 2.26
CA VAL A 152 4.20 5.45 1.51
C VAL A 152 5.53 6.21 1.53
N GLY A 153 5.48 7.53 1.35
CA GLY A 153 6.64 8.41 1.13
C GLY A 153 7.26 9.06 2.37
N ALA A 154 6.64 8.91 3.55
CA ALA A 154 7.25 9.34 4.81
C ALA A 154 8.59 8.60 5.06
N ALA A 155 9.49 9.22 5.84
CA ALA A 155 10.69 8.55 6.31
C ALA A 155 10.31 7.41 7.27
N GLY A 156 10.72 6.18 6.98
CA GLY A 156 10.17 4.99 7.66
C GLY A 156 8.69 4.74 7.34
N GLY A 157 8.24 5.19 6.16
CA GLY A 157 6.90 4.94 5.62
C GLY A 157 6.76 3.54 5.02
N ALA A 158 5.57 3.26 4.47
CA ALA A 158 5.21 1.90 4.04
C ALA A 158 6.18 1.30 3.00
N ALA A 159 6.70 2.08 2.06
CA ALA A 159 7.66 1.57 1.07
C ALA A 159 8.94 1.03 1.72
N GLU A 160 9.57 1.82 2.58
CA GLU A 160 10.85 1.49 3.24
C GLU A 160 10.67 0.37 4.26
N THR A 161 9.64 0.48 5.11
CA THR A 161 9.36 -0.50 6.17
C THR A 161 8.97 -1.86 5.60
N VAL A 162 8.10 -1.94 4.59
CA VAL A 162 7.65 -3.22 4.05
C VAL A 162 8.72 -3.88 3.18
N ALA A 163 9.52 -3.10 2.44
CA ALA A 163 10.69 -3.64 1.75
C ALA A 163 11.73 -4.23 2.72
N ALA A 164 11.88 -3.68 3.93
CA ALA A 164 12.74 -4.26 4.96
C ALA A 164 12.24 -5.61 5.49
N VAL A 165 10.92 -5.87 5.50
CA VAL A 165 10.34 -7.16 5.93
C VAL A 165 10.87 -8.32 5.07
N LEU A 166 10.92 -8.13 3.75
CA LEU A 166 11.41 -9.15 2.80
C LEU A 166 12.92 -9.42 2.92
N ARG A 167 13.66 -8.59 3.64
CA ARG A 167 15.12 -8.72 3.83
C ARG A 167 15.52 -9.28 5.21
N ARG A 168 14.54 -9.62 6.07
CA ARG A 168 14.79 -10.25 7.38
C ARG A 168 15.31 -11.68 7.21
N LYS A 169 16.28 -12.07 8.04
CA LYS A 169 16.97 -13.39 8.01
C LYS A 169 17.04 -13.99 9.42
N GLY A 170 17.20 -15.31 9.51
CA GLY A 170 17.38 -16.02 10.77
C GLY A 170 16.12 -15.98 11.65
N GLU A 171 16.27 -15.74 12.96
CA GLU A 171 15.15 -15.71 13.92
C GLU A 171 14.07 -14.66 13.61
N LYS A 172 14.39 -13.66 12.77
CA LYS A 172 13.47 -12.61 12.33
C LYS A 172 12.88 -12.87 10.94
N GLU A 173 13.28 -13.94 10.26
CA GLU A 173 12.81 -14.27 8.92
C GLU A 173 11.29 -14.49 8.93
N VAL A 174 10.58 -13.75 8.08
CA VAL A 174 9.14 -13.95 7.95
C VAL A 174 8.82 -15.26 7.23
N GLY A 175 7.79 -15.94 7.74
CA GLY A 175 7.17 -17.07 7.05
C GLY A 175 6.51 -16.64 5.74
N VAL A 176 6.16 -17.62 4.91
CA VAL A 176 5.65 -17.40 3.55
C VAL A 176 4.42 -16.48 3.52
N GLU A 177 3.51 -16.60 4.49
CA GLU A 177 2.31 -15.74 4.58
C GLU A 177 2.66 -14.27 4.87
N GLY A 178 3.63 -14.01 5.76
CA GLY A 178 4.12 -12.65 6.04
C GLY A 178 4.89 -12.04 4.86
N ALA A 179 5.66 -12.87 4.15
CA ALA A 179 6.32 -12.46 2.91
C ALA A 179 5.29 -12.16 1.80
N GLU A 180 4.25 -13.00 1.65
CA GLU A 180 3.16 -12.79 0.70
C GLU A 180 2.39 -11.49 1.00
N ALA A 181 2.07 -11.23 2.26
CA ALA A 181 1.40 -10.00 2.67
C ALA A 181 2.27 -8.75 2.39
N ALA A 182 3.59 -8.85 2.59
CA ALA A 182 4.53 -7.78 2.25
C ALA A 182 4.63 -7.55 0.74
N VAL A 183 4.73 -8.62 -0.05
CA VAL A 183 4.70 -8.57 -1.52
C VAL A 183 3.43 -7.88 -2.03
N ARG A 184 2.25 -8.26 -1.51
CA ARG A 184 0.97 -7.66 -1.90
C ARG A 184 0.91 -6.16 -1.64
N VAL A 185 1.41 -5.69 -0.49
CA VAL A 185 1.51 -4.24 -0.18
C VAL A 185 2.42 -3.52 -1.17
N LEU A 186 3.62 -4.04 -1.43
CA LEU A 186 4.58 -3.40 -2.34
C LEU A 186 4.09 -3.42 -3.79
N ALA A 187 3.48 -4.51 -4.24
CA ALA A 187 2.91 -4.63 -5.57
C ALA A 187 1.76 -3.65 -5.79
N ALA A 188 0.90 -3.44 -4.79
CA ALA A 188 -0.13 -2.39 -4.83
C ALA A 188 0.51 -1.00 -4.97
N ILE A 189 1.50 -0.64 -4.14
CA ILE A 189 2.21 0.66 -4.21
C ILE A 189 2.78 0.92 -5.61
N VAL A 190 3.36 -0.09 -6.25
CA VAL A 190 3.95 0.01 -7.60
C VAL A 190 2.89 0.11 -8.69
N ALA A 191 1.83 -0.70 -8.60
CA ALA A 191 0.79 -0.81 -9.63
C ALA A 191 -0.21 0.36 -9.64
N MET A 192 -0.35 1.10 -8.55
CA MET A 192 -1.30 2.21 -8.44
C MET A 192 -0.87 3.45 -9.24
N ASP A 193 -1.72 3.94 -10.15
CA ASP A 193 -1.46 5.16 -10.92
C ASP A 193 -1.36 6.43 -10.04
N GLY A 194 -2.17 6.50 -8.98
CA GLY A 194 -2.18 7.63 -8.04
C GLY A 194 -0.98 7.73 -7.10
N VAL A 195 -0.05 6.76 -7.10
CA VAL A 195 1.17 6.82 -6.28
C VAL A 195 2.28 7.54 -7.05
N GLU A 196 2.88 8.56 -6.41
CA GLU A 196 3.96 9.36 -6.97
C GLU A 196 5.17 8.48 -7.33
N GLU A 197 5.78 8.78 -8.48
CA GLU A 197 6.92 8.02 -9.00
C GLU A 197 8.12 8.02 -8.04
N GLY A 198 8.31 9.08 -7.25
CA GLY A 198 9.33 9.10 -6.19
C GLY A 198 9.08 8.06 -5.09
N ASN A 199 7.81 7.80 -4.76
CA ASN A 199 7.40 6.81 -3.76
C ASN A 199 7.52 5.38 -4.31
N LYS A 200 7.21 5.17 -5.60
CA LYS A 200 7.50 3.90 -6.29
C LYS A 200 9.00 3.59 -6.27
N ARG A 201 9.86 4.55 -6.60
CA ARG A 201 11.33 4.36 -6.54
C ARG A 201 11.86 4.05 -5.13
N ARG A 202 11.21 4.50 -4.04
CA ARG A 202 11.56 4.07 -2.68
C ARG A 202 11.38 2.56 -2.47
N VAL A 203 10.39 1.93 -3.12
CA VAL A 203 10.21 0.47 -3.09
C VAL A 203 11.41 -0.22 -3.75
N ALA A 204 11.80 0.21 -4.95
CA ALA A 204 12.97 -0.35 -5.64
C ALA A 204 14.26 -0.15 -4.82
N ALA A 205 14.51 1.06 -4.32
CA ALA A 205 15.66 1.35 -3.47
C ALA A 205 15.67 0.52 -2.18
N GLY A 206 14.52 0.39 -1.51
CA GLY A 206 14.37 -0.37 -0.26
C GLY A 206 14.58 -1.88 -0.42
N LEU A 207 14.18 -2.44 -1.56
CA LEU A 207 14.46 -3.84 -1.94
C LEU A 207 15.93 -4.02 -2.34
N ALA A 208 16.52 -3.05 -3.02
CA ALA A 208 17.91 -3.09 -3.49
C ALA A 208 18.95 -3.09 -2.36
N VAL A 209 18.63 -2.57 -1.16
CA VAL A 209 19.55 -2.54 0.00
C VAL A 209 20.11 -3.93 0.36
N ASP A 210 19.36 -5.00 0.10
CA ASP A 210 19.88 -6.38 0.06
C ASP A 210 19.13 -7.14 -1.03
N GLY A 211 19.56 -6.94 -2.29
CA GLY A 211 18.91 -7.52 -3.47
C GLY A 211 18.83 -9.05 -3.42
N ALA A 212 19.86 -9.72 -2.87
CA ALA A 212 19.88 -11.17 -2.72
C ALA A 212 18.80 -11.67 -1.72
N ALA A 213 18.65 -11.00 -0.57
CA ALA A 213 17.60 -11.33 0.39
C ALA A 213 16.19 -11.07 -0.18
N SER A 214 16.03 -9.94 -0.86
CA SER A 214 14.79 -9.60 -1.56
C SER A 214 14.43 -10.65 -2.62
N ALA A 215 15.39 -11.06 -3.47
CA ALA A 215 15.20 -12.08 -4.49
C ALA A 215 14.82 -13.44 -3.88
N ALA A 216 15.51 -13.88 -2.84
CA ALA A 216 15.19 -15.13 -2.14
C ALA A 216 13.76 -15.10 -1.53
N SER A 217 13.34 -13.99 -0.93
CA SER A 217 11.98 -13.84 -0.41
C SER A 217 10.92 -13.79 -1.51
N LEU A 218 11.20 -13.13 -2.65
CA LEU A 218 10.30 -13.12 -3.81
C LEU A 218 10.16 -14.53 -4.41
N ALA A 219 11.25 -15.28 -4.54
CA ALA A 219 11.24 -16.68 -4.98
C ALA A 219 10.43 -17.57 -4.01
N ARG A 220 10.59 -17.40 -2.69
CA ARG A 220 9.78 -18.11 -1.68
C ARG A 220 8.28 -17.83 -1.84
N VAL A 221 7.87 -16.61 -2.17
CA VAL A 221 6.46 -16.26 -2.44
C VAL A 221 5.98 -16.85 -3.77
N MET A 222 6.83 -16.90 -4.81
CA MET A 222 6.47 -17.52 -6.08
C MET A 222 6.25 -19.04 -5.98
N GLY A 223 7.16 -19.75 -5.29
CA GLY A 223 7.05 -21.21 -5.11
C GLY A 223 6.02 -21.63 -4.05
N GLY A 224 5.99 -20.94 -2.91
CA GLY A 224 5.20 -21.30 -1.73
C GLY A 224 3.92 -20.49 -1.48
N GLY A 225 3.69 -19.40 -2.22
CA GLY A 225 2.54 -18.51 -2.02
C GLY A 225 1.19 -19.18 -2.20
N SER A 226 0.18 -18.70 -1.46
CA SER A 226 -1.13 -19.34 -1.32
C SER A 226 -2.01 -19.31 -2.56
N GLY A 227 -1.69 -18.45 -3.54
CA GLY A 227 -2.46 -18.30 -4.77
C GLY A 227 -1.68 -17.68 -5.92
N LEU A 228 -2.25 -17.75 -7.12
CA LEU A 228 -1.66 -17.27 -8.37
C LEU A 228 -1.29 -15.77 -8.31
N GLU A 229 -2.15 -14.96 -7.69
CA GLU A 229 -1.99 -13.51 -7.53
C GLU A 229 -0.68 -13.16 -6.83
N ALA A 230 -0.37 -13.82 -5.70
CA ALA A 230 0.88 -13.64 -4.96
C ALA A 230 2.14 -13.88 -5.81
N ARG A 231 2.09 -14.87 -6.71
CA ARG A 231 3.20 -15.20 -7.62
C ARG A 231 3.36 -14.13 -8.71
N VAL A 232 2.25 -13.63 -9.22
CA VAL A 232 2.22 -12.52 -10.20
C VAL A 232 2.73 -11.23 -9.55
N ASP A 233 2.32 -10.91 -8.34
CA ASP A 233 2.78 -9.75 -7.58
C ASP A 233 4.27 -9.82 -7.27
N ALA A 234 4.78 -10.99 -6.87
CA ALA A 234 6.21 -11.19 -6.70
C ALA A 234 6.98 -10.96 -8.01
N ALA A 235 6.51 -11.52 -9.13
CA ALA A 235 7.15 -11.32 -10.43
C ALA A 235 7.06 -9.86 -10.94
N ARG A 236 5.96 -9.14 -10.66
CA ARG A 236 5.85 -7.68 -10.92
C ARG A 236 6.89 -6.89 -10.12
N LEU A 237 7.15 -7.26 -8.86
CA LEU A 237 8.18 -6.62 -8.05
C LEU A 237 9.60 -6.91 -8.57
N VAL A 238 9.86 -8.10 -9.12
CA VAL A 238 11.13 -8.41 -9.81
C VAL A 238 11.30 -7.52 -11.04
N GLU A 239 10.28 -7.41 -11.90
CA GLU A 239 10.30 -6.52 -13.07
C GLU A 239 10.52 -5.06 -12.68
N PHE A 240 9.75 -4.57 -11.70
CA PHE A 240 9.85 -3.21 -11.21
C PHE A 240 11.24 -2.92 -10.62
N LEU A 241 11.81 -3.84 -9.84
CA LEU A 241 13.14 -3.72 -9.25
C LEU A 241 14.21 -3.60 -10.32
N LEU A 242 14.22 -4.50 -11.31
CA LEU A 242 15.22 -4.50 -12.39
C LEU A 242 15.09 -3.29 -13.33
N GLY A 243 13.88 -2.73 -13.46
CA GLY A 243 13.61 -1.52 -14.25
C GLY A 243 13.96 -0.21 -13.56
N ASN A 244 14.05 -0.18 -12.21
CA ASN A 244 14.23 1.05 -11.42
C ASN A 244 15.51 1.11 -10.58
N VAL A 245 16.25 0.00 -10.47
CA VAL A 245 17.62 -0.03 -9.94
C VAL A 245 18.59 0.37 -11.07
N GLY A 246 19.71 1.01 -10.71
CA GLY A 246 20.75 1.38 -11.66
C GLY A 246 21.52 0.16 -12.19
N GLU A 247 22.73 0.39 -12.68
CA GLU A 247 23.72 -0.66 -12.92
C GLU A 247 24.39 -1.08 -11.60
N ASP A 248 23.57 -1.31 -10.57
CA ASP A 248 24.00 -1.56 -9.19
C ASP A 248 24.12 -3.07 -8.88
N GLU A 249 24.96 -3.40 -7.89
CA GLU A 249 25.17 -4.74 -7.31
C GLU A 249 23.86 -5.51 -7.02
N ALA A 250 22.80 -4.80 -6.61
CA ALA A 250 21.49 -5.39 -6.36
C ALA A 250 20.82 -5.99 -7.62
N ARG A 251 21.05 -5.40 -8.79
CA ARG A 251 20.50 -5.89 -10.07
C ARG A 251 21.20 -7.18 -10.52
N GLU A 252 22.49 -7.28 -10.28
CA GLU A 252 23.28 -8.50 -10.51
C GLU A 252 22.82 -9.61 -9.54
N ALA A 253 22.79 -9.33 -8.23
CA ALA A 253 22.35 -10.29 -7.21
C ALA A 253 20.92 -10.84 -7.44
N VAL A 254 20.00 -10.03 -7.97
CA VAL A 254 18.64 -10.48 -8.34
C VAL A 254 18.66 -11.36 -9.59
N ALA A 255 19.47 -11.01 -10.59
CA ALA A 255 19.59 -11.77 -11.84
C ALA A 255 20.34 -13.09 -11.69
N GLU A 256 21.20 -13.22 -10.68
CA GLU A 256 21.95 -14.45 -10.38
C GLU A 256 21.21 -15.43 -9.46
N SER A 257 20.06 -15.08 -8.86
CA SER A 257 19.31 -15.99 -7.97
C SER A 257 18.75 -17.22 -8.73
N PRO A 258 19.24 -18.44 -8.47
CA PRO A 258 18.77 -19.64 -9.17
C PRO A 258 17.35 -20.04 -8.76
N GLU A 259 16.93 -19.74 -7.52
CA GLU A 259 15.56 -19.99 -7.04
C GLU A 259 14.56 -19.12 -7.82
N LEU A 260 14.90 -17.85 -8.03
CA LEU A 260 14.06 -16.91 -8.76
C LEU A 260 13.93 -17.30 -10.24
N VAL A 261 15.03 -17.73 -10.87
CA VAL A 261 15.03 -18.28 -12.24
C VAL A 261 14.12 -19.51 -12.32
N ALA A 262 14.22 -20.45 -11.37
CA ALA A 262 13.41 -21.67 -11.37
C ALA A 262 11.90 -21.37 -11.28
N GLU A 263 11.50 -20.49 -10.37
CA GLU A 263 10.07 -20.14 -10.22
C GLU A 263 9.54 -19.26 -11.37
N LEU A 264 10.38 -18.41 -11.99
CA LEU A 264 9.99 -17.71 -13.23
C LEU A 264 9.73 -18.69 -14.38
N VAL A 265 10.56 -19.72 -14.55
CA VAL A 265 10.33 -20.79 -15.54
C VAL A 265 9.03 -21.55 -15.24
N HIS A 266 8.78 -21.86 -13.97
CA HIS A 266 7.53 -22.50 -13.54
C HIS A 266 6.30 -21.64 -13.84
N LEU A 267 6.39 -20.31 -13.64
CA LEU A 267 5.31 -19.36 -13.90
C LEU A 267 5.00 -19.19 -15.40
N VAL A 268 6.03 -19.19 -16.24
CA VAL A 268 5.91 -19.25 -17.71
C VAL A 268 5.15 -20.51 -18.17
N GLY A 269 5.34 -21.63 -17.46
CA GLY A 269 4.73 -22.92 -17.74
C GLY A 269 5.62 -23.82 -18.60
N ALA A 270 5.25 -25.09 -18.71
CA ALA A 270 5.96 -26.04 -19.56
C ALA A 270 5.97 -25.57 -21.02
N VAL A 271 7.12 -25.69 -21.68
CA VAL A 271 7.25 -25.42 -23.11
C VAL A 271 7.10 -26.77 -23.83
N ASP A 272 6.23 -26.85 -24.83
CA ASP A 272 6.08 -28.04 -25.66
C ASP A 272 7.31 -28.27 -26.55
N GLU A 273 7.43 -29.45 -27.17
CA GLU A 273 8.55 -29.79 -28.06
C GLU A 273 8.67 -28.88 -29.31
N LYS A 274 7.73 -27.97 -29.53
CA LYS A 274 7.72 -26.98 -30.63
C LYS A 274 8.07 -25.56 -30.16
N GLY A 275 8.36 -25.36 -28.88
CA GLY A 275 8.68 -24.04 -28.32
C GLY A 275 7.46 -23.21 -27.89
N ASN A 276 6.25 -23.77 -27.91
CA ASN A 276 5.03 -23.09 -27.48
C ASN A 276 4.78 -23.30 -25.99
N LEU A 277 4.26 -22.26 -25.32
CA LEU A 277 3.87 -22.33 -23.91
C LEU A 277 2.60 -23.17 -23.76
N ASP A 278 2.67 -24.29 -23.03
CA ASP A 278 1.49 -25.06 -22.63
C ASP A 278 0.66 -24.22 -21.64
N ALA A 279 -0.35 -23.56 -22.20
CA ALA A 279 -1.26 -22.69 -21.46
C ALA A 279 -2.10 -23.42 -20.41
N SER A 280 -2.14 -24.76 -20.41
CA SER A 280 -2.90 -25.55 -19.43
C SER A 280 -2.14 -25.78 -18.12
N ALA A 281 -0.81 -25.60 -18.09
CA ALA A 281 0.03 -26.05 -16.97
C ALA A 281 0.12 -25.07 -15.78
N SER A 282 0.20 -23.74 -16.02
CA SER A 282 0.52 -22.78 -14.95
C SER A 282 -0.65 -21.94 -14.42
N GLY A 283 -1.85 -22.03 -15.03
CA GLY A 283 -3.02 -21.21 -14.67
C GLY A 283 -2.85 -19.70 -14.83
N CYS A 284 -1.68 -19.23 -15.30
CA CYS A 284 -1.32 -17.83 -15.37
C CYS A 284 -1.93 -17.10 -16.57
N SER A 285 -2.30 -15.83 -16.36
CA SER A 285 -2.73 -14.96 -17.45
C SER A 285 -1.63 -14.84 -18.53
N PRO A 286 -1.98 -14.61 -19.81
CA PRO A 286 -1.00 -14.42 -20.87
C PRO A 286 -0.01 -13.29 -20.57
N ALA A 287 -0.47 -12.21 -19.93
CA ALA A 287 0.37 -11.08 -19.51
C ALA A 287 1.41 -11.49 -18.46
N ALA A 288 1.02 -12.28 -17.45
CA ALA A 288 1.96 -12.76 -16.42
C ALA A 288 3.03 -13.69 -17.01
N ARG A 289 2.65 -14.55 -17.97
CA ARG A 289 3.60 -15.41 -18.70
C ARG A 289 4.54 -14.61 -19.60
N GLN A 290 4.05 -13.54 -20.25
CA GLN A 290 4.89 -12.64 -21.04
C GLN A 290 5.91 -11.92 -20.16
N MET A 291 5.47 -11.34 -19.04
CA MET A 291 6.33 -10.67 -18.05
C MET A 291 7.46 -11.61 -17.59
N ALA A 292 7.13 -12.82 -17.12
CA ALA A 292 8.15 -13.78 -16.71
C ALA A 292 9.08 -14.23 -17.85
N SER A 293 8.58 -14.29 -19.10
CA SER A 293 9.42 -14.55 -20.28
C SER A 293 10.43 -13.42 -20.55
N GLU A 294 10.03 -12.15 -20.42
CA GLU A 294 10.95 -11.01 -20.56
C GLU A 294 12.00 -10.98 -19.44
N LEU A 295 11.61 -11.25 -18.18
CA LEU A 295 12.54 -11.36 -17.06
C LEU A 295 13.60 -12.43 -17.29
N LEU A 296 13.20 -13.61 -17.77
CA LEU A 296 14.15 -14.67 -18.13
C LEU A 296 15.08 -14.26 -19.29
N LYS A 297 14.63 -13.45 -20.25
CA LYS A 297 15.51 -12.90 -21.30
C LYS A 297 16.50 -11.89 -20.72
N MET A 298 16.06 -10.99 -19.84
CA MET A 298 16.93 -10.02 -19.16
C MET A 298 18.02 -10.75 -18.36
N PHE A 299 17.65 -11.79 -17.61
CA PHE A 299 18.60 -12.62 -16.88
C PHE A 299 19.58 -13.32 -17.83
N LYS A 300 19.12 -13.93 -18.94
CA LYS A 300 19.99 -14.56 -19.94
C LYS A 300 20.96 -13.59 -20.64
N VAL A 301 20.60 -12.31 -20.80
CA VAL A 301 21.48 -11.29 -21.40
C VAL A 301 22.64 -10.93 -20.47
N ASN A 302 22.39 -10.84 -19.16
CA ASN A 302 23.45 -10.68 -18.15
C ASN A 302 24.25 -11.99 -17.94
N ALA A 303 23.57 -13.15 -17.93
CA ALA A 303 24.11 -14.45 -17.52
C ALA A 303 25.03 -15.15 -18.55
N LYS A 304 25.90 -14.41 -19.25
CA LYS A 304 26.98 -15.01 -20.07
C LYS A 304 28.00 -15.80 -19.21
N SER A 305 27.96 -15.65 -17.89
CA SER A 305 28.64 -16.46 -16.87
C SER A 305 27.77 -17.60 -16.31
N CYS A 306 26.47 -17.37 -16.05
CA CYS A 306 25.68 -18.23 -15.17
C CYS A 306 25.02 -19.45 -15.85
N LEU A 307 24.80 -19.42 -17.18
CA LEU A 307 24.12 -20.54 -17.88
C LEU A 307 24.96 -21.83 -18.02
N ALA A 308 26.26 -21.80 -17.71
CA ALA A 308 27.13 -22.97 -17.77
C ALA A 308 26.71 -24.11 -16.82
N GLY A 309 25.87 -23.82 -15.81
CA GLY A 309 25.31 -24.82 -14.88
C GLY A 309 24.03 -25.51 -15.35
N TYR A 310 23.34 -24.97 -16.36
CA TYR A 310 22.06 -25.51 -16.87
C TYR A 310 22.20 -26.28 -18.19
N ASP A 311 23.41 -26.38 -18.75
CA ASP A 311 23.67 -27.27 -19.88
C ASP A 311 23.56 -28.72 -19.42
N SER A 312 22.59 -29.44 -19.96
CA SER A 312 22.17 -30.74 -19.43
C SER A 312 23.26 -31.78 -19.65
N LYS A 313 23.80 -32.33 -18.55
CA LYS A 313 24.71 -33.48 -18.59
C LYS A 313 24.00 -34.69 -19.21
N THR A 314 24.09 -34.78 -20.53
CA THR A 314 23.77 -35.97 -21.31
C THR A 314 24.77 -37.04 -20.92
N THR A 315 24.42 -37.81 -19.89
CA THR A 315 25.25 -38.91 -19.39
C THR A 315 25.17 -40.02 -20.42
N HIS A 316 26.15 -40.04 -21.33
CA HIS A 316 26.22 -41.01 -22.42
C HIS A 316 26.62 -42.38 -21.85
N ILE A 317 25.62 -43.15 -21.39
CA ILE A 317 25.81 -44.53 -20.92
C ILE A 317 26.24 -45.37 -22.13
N MET A 318 27.51 -45.77 -22.17
CA MET A 318 27.96 -46.81 -23.10
C MET A 318 27.57 -48.18 -22.53
N PRO A 319 27.02 -49.09 -23.36
CA PRO A 319 26.83 -50.48 -22.96
C PRO A 319 28.18 -51.20 -22.84
N PHE A 320 28.25 -52.13 -21.89
CA PHE A 320 29.37 -53.06 -21.70
C PHE A 320 29.39 -54.16 -22.77
#